data_AF-A0A7K1TP59-F1
#
_entry.id   AF-A0A7K1TP59-F1
#
_cell.length_a   1.000
_cell.length_b   1.000
_cell.length_c   1.000
_cell.angle_alpha   90.00
_cell.angle_beta   90.00
_cell.angle_gamma   90.00
#
_symmetry.space_group_name_H-M   'P 1'
#
loop_
_entity.id
_entity.type
_entity.pdbx_description
1 polymer ?
#
loop_
_entity_poly.entity_id
_entity_poly.type
_entity_poly.pdbx_seq_one_letter_code
_entity_poly.pdbx_strand_id
1 'polypeptide(L)'
;MSRTMIIVGSVRPGRIGLPIARWVERRAVEAGLDVDFADLAEIDLPFLDEPSVPELNLPQEMAASLAECQQSPGAPEPLPIPS
;
A
#
# COMPACT_ATOMS: atom_id res chain seq x y z
N MET A 1 3.93 28.10 -9.93
CA MET A 1 2.86 27.15 -10.28
C MET A 1 2.86 26.04 -9.24
N SER A 2 1.68 25.58 -8.81
CA SER A 2 1.54 24.46 -7.88
C SER A 2 1.50 23.15 -8.65
N ARG A 3 2.31 22.19 -8.22
CA ARG A 3 2.39 20.85 -8.81
C ARG A 3 1.58 19.87 -7.99
N THR A 4 0.79 19.02 -8.63
CA THR A 4 -0.13 18.10 -7.96
C THR A 4 0.30 16.67 -8.24
N MET A 5 0.51 15.87 -7.19
CA MET A 5 0.84 14.46 -7.34
C MET A 5 -0.35 13.59 -6.95
N ILE A 6 -0.70 12.65 -7.82
CA ILE A 6 -1.72 11.63 -7.58
C ILE A 6 -1.01 10.33 -7.24
N ILE A 7 -1.33 9.75 -6.07
CA ILE A 7 -0.70 8.53 -5.57
C ILE A 7 -1.76 7.43 -5.44
N VAL A 8 -1.53 6.28 -6.08
CA VAL A 8 -2.35 5.08 -5.91
C VAL A 8 -1.81 4.27 -4.74
N GLY A 9 -2.44 4.41 -3.58
CA GLY A 9 -2.00 3.78 -2.34
C GLY A 9 -2.37 2.29 -2.15
N SER A 10 -3.02 1.66 -3.15
CA SER A 10 -3.43 0.25 -3.04
C SER A 10 -2.57 -0.61 -3.95
N VAL A 11 -1.89 -1.61 -3.37
CA VAL A 11 -1.09 -2.59 -4.12
C VAL A 11 -1.75 -3.97 -4.24
N ARG A 12 -2.96 -4.12 -3.69
CA ARG A 12 -3.67 -5.41 -3.72
C ARG A 12 -4.06 -5.80 -5.17
N PRO A 13 -4.09 -7.10 -5.49
CA PRO A 13 -4.70 -7.59 -6.73
C PRO A 13 -6.16 -7.12 -6.85
N GLY A 14 -6.59 -6.77 -8.06
CA GLY A 14 -7.97 -6.30 -8.30
C GLY A 14 -8.26 -4.88 -7.78
N ARG A 15 -7.23 -4.05 -7.58
CA ARG A 15 -7.37 -2.67 -7.08
C ARG A 15 -8.27 -1.79 -7.96
N ILE A 16 -9.43 -1.40 -7.42
CA ILE A 16 -10.37 -0.45 -8.04
C ILE A 16 -9.81 0.99 -8.02
N GLY A 17 -8.86 1.28 -7.13
CA GLY A 17 -8.25 2.60 -7.00
C GLY A 17 -7.50 3.06 -8.26
N LEU A 18 -6.86 2.15 -9.00
CA LEU A 18 -6.09 2.51 -10.20
C LEU A 18 -6.96 3.14 -11.31
N PRO A 19 -8.07 2.52 -11.78
CA PRO A 19 -8.90 3.14 -12.81
C PRO A 19 -9.54 4.46 -12.36
N ILE A 20 -9.86 4.62 -11.06
CA ILE A 20 -10.36 5.88 -10.51
C ILE A 20 -9.26 6.95 -10.55
N ALA A 21 -8.05 6.63 -10.11
CA ALA A 21 -6.92 7.57 -10.11
C ALA A 21 -6.59 8.04 -11.53
N ARG A 22 -6.61 7.15 -12.53
CA ARG A 22 -6.44 7.50 -13.95
C ARG A 22 -7.55 8.42 -14.47
N TRP A 23 -8.78 8.25 -13.99
CA TRP A 23 -9.88 9.16 -14.31
C TRP A 23 -9.66 10.55 -13.71
N VAL A 24 -9.20 10.64 -12.45
CA VAL A 24 -8.86 11.91 -11.79
C VAL A 24 -7.70 12.61 -12.50
N GLU A 25 -6.63 11.89 -12.85
CA GLU A 25 -5.48 12.40 -13.60
C GLU A 25 -5.93 13.14 -14.87
N ARG A 26 -6.78 12.49 -15.70
CA ARG A 26 -7.32 13.13 -16.90
C ARG A 26 -8.11 14.41 -16.60
N ARG A 27 -8.98 14.39 -15.56
CA ARG A 27 -9.73 15.58 -15.15
C ARG A 27 -8.84 16.73 -14.68
N ALA A 28 -7.77 16.42 -13.95
CA ALA A 28 -6.84 17.43 -13.45
C ALA A 28 -6.03 18.06 -14.59
N VAL A 29 -5.56 17.26 -15.55
CA VAL A 29 -4.90 17.74 -16.77
C VAL A 29 -5.85 18.60 -17.61
N GLU A 30 -7.10 18.17 -17.81
CA GLU A 30 -8.14 18.95 -18.50
C GLU A 30 -8.43 20.30 -17.82
N ALA A 31 -8.29 20.37 -16.48
CA ALA A 31 -8.44 21.58 -15.70
C ALA A 31 -7.17 22.48 -15.68
N GLY A 32 -6.10 22.08 -16.37
CA GLY A 32 -4.86 22.85 -16.48
C GLY A 32 -3.91 22.72 -15.30
N LEU A 33 -4.04 21.66 -14.48
CA LEU A 33 -3.09 21.37 -13.42
C LEU A 33 -1.82 20.70 -13.99
N ASP A 34 -0.67 21.02 -13.39
CA ASP A 34 0.58 20.30 -13.60
C ASP A 34 0.58 19.05 -12.71
N VAL A 35 0.38 17.87 -13.32
CA VAL A 35 0.06 16.63 -12.62
C VAL A 35 1.16 15.59 -12.78
N ASP A 36 1.59 15.04 -11.66
CA ASP A 36 2.38 13.82 -11.56
C ASP A 36 1.51 12.64 -11.11
N PHE A 37 1.94 11.43 -11.49
CA PHE A 37 1.25 10.20 -11.15
C PHE A 37 2.22 9.14 -10.63
N ALA A 38 1.88 8.51 -9.50
CA ALA A 38 2.63 7.40 -8.93
C ALA A 38 1.71 6.24 -8.56
N ASP A 39 1.97 5.05 -9.10
CA ASP A 39 1.35 3.79 -8.66
C ASP A 39 2.32 3.05 -7.74
N LEU A 40 1.99 2.92 -6.45
CA LEU A 40 2.86 2.23 -5.50
C LEU A 40 3.04 0.75 -5.83
N ALA A 41 2.10 0.16 -6.56
CA ALA A 41 2.21 -1.23 -7.00
C ALA A 41 3.18 -1.40 -8.18
N GLU A 42 3.40 -0.34 -8.95
CA GLU A 42 4.40 -0.33 -10.04
C GLU A 42 5.79 0.02 -9.48
N ILE A 43 5.84 0.94 -8.52
CA ILE A 43 7.08 1.35 -7.86
C ILE A 43 7.67 0.23 -7.01
N ASP A 44 6.83 -0.65 -6.45
CA ASP A 44 7.24 -1.81 -5.65
C ASP A 44 8.18 -1.42 -4.49
N LEU A 45 7.72 -0.46 -3.67
CA LEU A 45 8.49 0.03 -2.54
C LEU A 45 8.75 -1.11 -1.53
N PRO A 46 9.95 -1.14 -0.91
CA PRO A 46 10.25 -2.11 0.12
C PRO A 46 9.28 -1.97 1.30
N PHE A 47 8.94 -3.11 1.91
CA PHE A 47 8.12 -3.16 3.11
C PHE A 47 8.96 -2.71 4.31
N LEU A 48 9.00 -1.38 4.52
CA LEU A 48 9.77 -0.65 5.54
C LEU A 48 11.25 -0.39 5.13
N ASP A 49 11.71 0.84 5.24
CA ASP A 49 13.09 1.23 4.89
C ASP A 49 14.08 0.94 6.03
N GLU A 50 13.62 0.83 7.28
CA GLU A 50 14.45 0.63 8.45
C GLU A 50 14.67 -0.86 8.80
N PRO A 51 15.92 -1.29 9.05
CA PRO A 51 16.29 -2.71 9.24
C PRO A 51 15.68 -3.41 10.47
N SER A 52 15.00 -2.66 11.36
CA SER A 52 14.32 -3.20 12.54
C SER A 52 12.95 -2.58 12.70
N VAL A 53 11.91 -3.41 12.87
CA VAL A 53 10.57 -2.92 13.22
C VAL A 53 10.60 -2.41 14.67
N PRO A 54 10.33 -1.12 14.94
CA PRO A 54 10.54 -0.52 16.26
C PRO A 54 9.78 -1.19 17.41
N GLU A 55 8.60 -1.73 17.12
CA GLU A 55 7.77 -2.41 18.13
C GLU A 55 8.27 -3.82 18.50
N LEU A 56 9.00 -4.49 17.60
CA LEU A 56 9.34 -5.90 17.75
C LEU A 56 10.82 -6.14 18.05
N ASN A 57 11.70 -5.18 17.76
CA ASN A 57 13.16 -5.34 17.85
C ASN A 57 13.67 -6.62 17.14
N LEU A 58 12.92 -7.06 16.12
CA LEU A 58 13.24 -8.22 15.28
C LEU A 58 13.86 -7.75 13.97
N PRO A 59 14.83 -8.51 13.42
CA PRO A 59 15.28 -8.31 12.05
C PRO A 59 14.11 -8.41 11.07
N GLN A 60 14.08 -7.55 10.05
CA GLN A 60 13.00 -7.51 9.05
C GLN A 60 12.66 -8.87 8.44
N GLU A 61 13.66 -9.70 8.15
CA GLU A 61 13.44 -11.02 7.53
C GLU A 61 12.53 -11.92 8.38
N MET A 62 12.63 -11.83 9.71
CA MET A 62 11.77 -12.58 10.61
C MET A 62 10.37 -11.96 10.70
N ALA A 63 10.24 -10.64 10.65
CA ALA A 63 8.94 -9.95 10.69
C ALA A 63 8.13 -10.20 9.41
N ALA A 64 8.77 -10.15 8.23
CA ALA A 64 8.14 -10.46 6.95
C ALA A 64 7.62 -11.90 6.91
N SER A 65 8.45 -12.87 7.32
CA SER A 65 8.05 -14.28 7.42
C SER A 65 6.84 -14.52 8.35
N LEU A 66 6.77 -13.79 9.47
CA LEU A 66 5.62 -13.85 10.39
C LEU A 66 4.36 -13.21 9.80
N ALA A 67 4.48 -12.10 9.08
CA ALA A 67 3.37 -11.47 8.38
C ALA A 67 2.80 -12.40 7.30
N GLU A 68 3.66 -13.00 6.48
CA GLU A 68 3.25 -13.99 5.47
C GLU A 68 2.60 -15.23 6.09
N CYS A 69 3.07 -15.68 7.28
CA CYS A 69 2.38 -16.75 8.02
C CYS A 69 0.96 -16.34 8.44
N GLN A 70 0.73 -15.08 8.81
CA GLN A 70 -0.61 -14.57 9.17
C GLN A 70 -1.53 -14.38 7.94
N GLN A 71 -0.96 -14.17 6.75
CA GLN A 71 -1.69 -14.11 5.49
C GLN A 71 -1.89 -15.50 4.83
N SER A 72 -1.42 -16.58 5.46
CA SER A 72 -1.62 -17.95 4.96
C SER A 72 -3.10 -18.38 5.11
N PRO A 73 -3.71 -18.98 4.06
CA PRO A 73 -5.10 -19.44 4.09
C PRO A 73 -5.24 -20.68 4.99
N GLY A 74 -5.32 -20.45 6.29
CA GLY A 74 -5.40 -21.49 7.33
C GLY A 74 -5.23 -20.99 8.76
N ALA A 75 -5.09 -19.68 8.98
CA ALA A 75 -5.01 -19.12 10.33
C ALA A 75 -6.29 -19.43 11.13
N PRO A 76 -6.19 -19.91 12.40
CA PRO A 76 -7.36 -20.20 13.22
C PRO A 76 -8.15 -18.90 13.47
N GLU A 77 -9.46 -18.97 13.27
CA GLU A 77 -10.37 -17.85 13.53
C GLU A 77 -10.17 -17.36 14.98
N PRO A 78 -10.00 -16.04 15.23
CA PRO A 78 -9.80 -15.54 16.58
C PRO A 78 -11.02 -15.89 17.44
N LEU A 79 -10.77 -16.55 18.57
CA LEU A 79 -11.81 -16.99 19.49
C LEU A 79 -12.67 -15.79 19.96
N PRO A 80 -13.99 -15.98 20.15
CA PRO A 80 -14.87 -14.91 20.59
C PRO A 80 -14.41 -14.37 21.95
N ILE A 81 -14.25 -13.06 22.03
CA ILE A 81 -13.91 -12.35 23.26
C ILE A 81 -15.15 -12.39 24.17
N PRO A 82 -15.08 -12.94 25.39
CA PRO A 82 -16.23 -12.96 26.28
C PRO A 82 -16.60 -11.54 26.72
N SER A 83 -17.91 -11.27 26.76
CA SER A 83 -18.54 -10.01 27.16
C SER A 83 -18.28 -9.64 28.62
#